data_AF-X5MDU8-F1
#
_entry.id   AF-X5MDU8-F1
#
_cell.length_a   1.000
_cell.length_b   1.000
_cell.length_c   1.000
_cell.angle_alpha   90.00
_cell.angle_beta   90.00
_cell.angle_gamma   90.00
#
_symmetry.space_group_name_H-M   'P 1'
#
loop_
_entity.id
_entity.type
_entity.pdbx_description
1 polymer ?
#
loop_
_entity_poly.entity_id
_entity_poly.type
_entity_poly.pdbx_seq_one_letter_code
_entity_poly.pdbx_strand_id
1 'polypeptide(L)'
;MPVEFIKPSTRLARLVGGKMPNHLPADMASRAANASVAAVDEALIGIREAVDQLWIMVDGQGEYAADHIDDIYFRAHDLRGLCGTCGKTVLAGVADALCSYIEDVRAAGLTPRANIVWLHASSLRRASQDDGASSALGQYLIESLCALRKKELDAACPKNCSCDLMTK
;
A
#
# COMPACT_ATOMS: atom_id res chain seq x y z
N MET A 1 -13.71 16.84 42.80
CA MET A 1 -14.29 17.29 41.51
C MET A 1 -14.95 16.08 40.86
N PRO A 2 -16.16 16.19 40.29
CA PRO A 2 -16.80 15.06 39.61
C PRO A 2 -15.98 14.67 38.37
N VAL A 3 -15.73 13.37 38.20
CA VAL A 3 -15.07 12.83 37.00
C VAL A 3 -16.12 12.73 35.90
N GLU A 4 -15.96 13.50 34.84
CA GLU A 4 -16.82 13.43 33.67
C GLU A 4 -16.43 12.22 32.81
N PHE A 5 -17.41 11.40 32.44
CA PHE A 5 -17.20 10.23 31.60
C PHE A 5 -17.73 10.49 30.20
N ILE A 6 -16.87 10.26 29.20
CA ILE A 6 -17.25 10.42 27.79
C ILE A 6 -17.26 9.09 27.05
N LYS A 7 -18.12 9.00 26.04
CA LYS A 7 -18.14 7.87 25.11
C LYS A 7 -16.99 8.04 24.11
N PRO A 8 -16.07 7.06 24.00
CA PRO A 8 -14.96 7.16 23.06
C PRO A 8 -15.44 7.18 21.60
N SER A 9 -14.67 7.85 20.73
CA SER A 9 -14.98 7.92 19.30
C SER A 9 -14.86 6.55 18.63
N THR A 10 -15.64 6.32 17.58
CA THR A 10 -15.59 5.08 16.76
C THR A 10 -14.20 4.85 16.14
N ARG A 11 -13.43 5.92 15.88
CA ARG A 11 -12.04 5.82 15.41
C ARG A 11 -11.13 5.22 16.48
N LEU A 12 -11.22 5.70 17.72
CA LEU A 12 -10.43 5.20 18.84
C LEU A 12 -10.77 3.73 19.14
N ALA A 13 -12.05 3.38 19.15
CA ALA A 13 -12.54 2.02 19.40
C ALA A 13 -12.00 1.00 18.38
N ARG A 14 -11.87 1.41 17.12
CA ARG A 14 -11.30 0.58 16.05
C ARG A 14 -9.79 0.40 16.17
N LEU A 15 -9.06 1.46 16.56
CA LEU A 15 -7.60 1.41 16.70
C LEU A 15 -7.13 0.54 17.88
N VAL A 16 -7.89 0.52 18.98
CA VAL A 16 -7.55 -0.25 20.20
C VAL A 16 -8.05 -1.70 20.12
N GLY A 17 -8.81 -2.05 19.09
CA GLY A 17 -9.55 -3.32 19.01
C GLY A 17 -10.72 -3.34 20.01
N GLY A 18 -11.78 -4.09 19.69
CA GLY A 18 -13.10 -4.03 20.33
C GLY A 18 -13.21 -4.31 21.86
N LYS A 19 -12.11 -4.26 22.62
CA LYS A 19 -12.04 -4.39 24.08
C LYS A 19 -12.02 -3.03 24.82
N MET A 20 -12.48 -1.95 24.19
CA MET A 20 -12.50 -0.65 24.85
C MET A 20 -13.75 -0.48 25.74
N PRO A 21 -13.63 0.03 26.98
CA PRO A 21 -14.77 0.37 27.83
C PRO A 21 -15.71 1.38 27.17
N ASN A 22 -17.02 1.21 27.37
CA ASN A 22 -18.06 2.11 26.80
C ASN A 22 -18.01 3.55 27.34
N HIS A 23 -17.37 3.75 28.50
CA HIS A 23 -17.19 5.04 29.14
C HIS A 23 -15.77 5.13 29.69
N LEU A 24 -15.11 6.24 29.39
CA LEU A 24 -13.77 6.56 29.89
C LEU A 24 -13.82 7.90 30.62
N PRO A 25 -13.05 8.08 31.70
CA PRO A 25 -12.80 9.40 32.26
C PRO A 25 -12.33 10.36 31.16
N ALA A 26 -12.86 11.58 31.13
CA ALA A 26 -12.63 12.54 30.04
C ALA A 26 -11.14 12.85 29.85
N ASP A 27 -10.36 12.91 30.93
CA ASP A 27 -8.91 13.09 30.90
C ASP A 27 -8.18 11.89 30.27
N MET A 28 -8.57 10.66 30.62
CA MET A 28 -8.02 9.43 30.04
C MET A 28 -8.38 9.31 28.56
N ALA A 29 -9.62 9.60 28.19
CA ALA A 29 -10.07 9.59 26.79
C ALA A 29 -9.35 10.65 25.95
N SER A 30 -9.12 11.84 26.51
CA SER A 30 -8.36 12.91 25.85
C SER A 30 -6.89 12.53 25.65
N ARG A 31 -6.25 11.93 26.67
CA ARG A 31 -4.87 11.42 26.57
C ARG A 31 -4.75 10.30 25.55
N ALA A 32 -5.69 9.36 25.53
CA ALA A 32 -5.72 8.28 24.55
C ALA A 32 -5.93 8.81 23.13
N ALA A 33 -6.81 9.80 22.95
CA ALA A 33 -7.01 10.46 21.66
C ALA A 33 -5.73 11.14 21.18
N ASN A 34 -5.07 11.94 22.02
CA ASN A 34 -3.83 12.63 21.64
C ASN A 34 -2.70 11.65 21.31
N ALA A 35 -2.54 10.58 22.09
CA ALA A 35 -1.57 9.53 21.80
C ALA A 35 -1.86 8.83 20.47
N SER A 36 -3.14 8.57 20.16
CA SER A 36 -3.53 7.96 18.89
C SER A 36 -3.29 8.87 17.69
N VAL A 37 -3.42 10.19 17.85
CA VAL A 37 -3.11 11.16 16.80
C VAL A 37 -1.60 11.18 16.55
N ALA A 38 -0.79 11.29 17.60
CA ALA A 38 0.67 11.27 17.48
C ALA A 38 1.19 9.98 16.82
N ALA A 39 0.63 8.82 17.17
CA ALA A 39 0.98 7.55 16.56
C ALA A 39 0.61 7.48 15.06
N VAL A 40 -0.50 8.10 14.65
CA VAL A 40 -0.87 8.19 13.23
C VAL A 40 0.06 9.12 12.49
N ASP A 41 0.41 10.28 13.05
CA ASP A 41 1.34 11.22 12.42
C ASP A 41 2.73 10.61 12.22
N GLU A 42 3.24 9.90 13.23
CA GLU A 42 4.50 9.15 13.13
C GLU A 42 4.43 8.06 12.05
N ALA A 43 3.32 7.31 11.98
CA ALA A 43 3.12 6.32 10.92
C ALA A 43 3.06 6.95 9.52
N LEU A 44 2.48 8.15 9.37
CA LEU A 44 2.44 8.86 8.09
C LEU A 44 3.84 9.32 7.65
N ILE A 45 4.70 9.73 8.58
CA ILE A 45 6.11 10.02 8.30
C ILE A 45 6.81 8.75 7.83
N GLY A 46 6.66 7.65 8.58
CA GLY A 46 7.25 6.35 8.23
C GLY A 46 6.80 5.83 6.86
N ILE A 47 5.54 6.04 6.47
CA ILE A 47 5.04 5.70 5.13
C ILE A 47 5.80 6.48 4.06
N ARG A 48 6.03 7.79 4.23
CA ARG A 48 6.76 8.61 3.26
C ARG A 48 8.20 8.13 3.11
N GLU A 49 8.87 7.88 4.23
CA GLU A 49 10.24 7.36 4.23
C GLU A 49 10.33 5.99 3.55
N ALA A 50 9.39 5.08 3.83
CA ALA A 50 9.34 3.77 3.20
C ALA A 50 9.09 3.86 1.68
N VAL A 51 8.24 4.79 1.23
CA VAL A 51 8.04 5.06 -0.20
C VAL A 51 9.30 5.62 -0.85
N ASP A 52 10.00 6.54 -0.20
CA ASP A 52 11.26 7.10 -0.72
C ASP A 52 12.37 6.04 -0.79
N GLN A 53 12.46 5.14 0.21
CA GLN A 53 13.39 4.01 0.17
C GLN A 53 13.08 3.06 -0.99
N LEU A 54 11.80 2.71 -1.19
CA LEU A 54 11.38 1.90 -2.33
C LEU A 54 11.73 2.59 -3.66
N TRP A 55 11.53 3.91 -3.74
CA TRP A 55 11.89 4.67 -4.92
C TRP A 55 13.39 4.60 -5.20
N ILE A 56 14.25 4.83 -4.20
CA ILE A 56 15.71 4.79 -4.36
C ILE A 56 16.19 3.42 -4.86
N MET A 57 15.55 2.33 -4.42
CA MET A 57 15.90 0.98 -4.90
C MET A 57 15.58 0.76 -6.37
N VAL A 58 14.55 1.43 -6.88
CA VAL A 58 13.98 1.22 -8.22
C VAL A 58 14.52 2.26 -9.21
N ASP A 59 14.86 3.46 -8.75
CA ASP A 59 15.34 4.56 -9.58
C ASP A 59 16.78 4.31 -10.03
N GLY A 60 17.01 4.32 -11.35
CA GLY A 60 18.33 4.11 -11.96
C GLY A 60 18.73 2.65 -12.20
N GLN A 61 17.84 1.67 -11.97
CA GLN A 61 18.10 0.27 -12.27
C GLN A 61 17.60 -0.11 -13.68
N GLY A 62 18.47 -0.74 -14.48
CA GLY A 62 18.14 -1.21 -15.84
C GLY A 62 17.49 -2.59 -15.86
N GLU A 63 17.98 -3.51 -15.02
CA GLU A 63 17.44 -4.85 -14.80
C GLU A 63 17.51 -5.17 -13.30
N TYR A 64 16.53 -5.92 -12.79
CA TYR A 64 16.50 -6.32 -11.39
C TYR A 64 16.96 -7.77 -11.24
N ALA A 65 17.91 -8.01 -10.34
CA ALA A 65 18.20 -9.35 -9.87
C ALA A 65 17.00 -9.90 -9.05
N ALA A 66 16.92 -11.22 -8.91
CA ALA A 66 15.77 -11.88 -8.28
C ALA A 66 15.57 -11.47 -6.81
N ASP A 67 16.68 -11.33 -6.08
CA ASP A 67 16.74 -10.83 -4.71
C ASP A 67 16.26 -9.37 -4.62
N HIS A 68 16.64 -8.53 -5.58
CA HIS A 68 16.14 -7.14 -5.64
C HIS A 68 14.61 -7.09 -5.81
N ILE A 69 14.02 -8.01 -6.60
CA ILE A 69 12.55 -8.09 -6.76
C ILE A 69 11.87 -8.56 -5.48
N ASP A 70 12.47 -9.49 -4.72
CA ASP A 70 11.93 -9.92 -3.42
C ASP A 70 11.88 -8.74 -2.43
N ASP A 71 12.96 -7.97 -2.33
CA ASP A 71 13.00 -6.81 -1.44
C ASP A 71 11.96 -5.73 -1.84
N ILE A 72 11.79 -5.49 -3.15
CA ILE A 72 10.76 -4.59 -3.69
C ILE A 72 9.37 -5.10 -3.31
N TYR A 73 9.12 -6.40 -3.47
CA TYR A 73 7.85 -7.03 -3.12
C TYR A 73 7.52 -6.87 -1.64
N PHE A 74 8.43 -7.22 -0.74
CA PHE A 74 8.19 -7.13 0.70
C PHE A 74 7.91 -5.69 1.14
N ARG A 75 8.67 -4.72 0.62
CA ARG A 75 8.42 -3.30 0.90
C ARG A 75 7.07 -2.81 0.39
N ALA A 76 6.67 -3.23 -0.81
CA ALA A 76 5.34 -2.91 -1.34
C ALA A 76 4.23 -3.55 -0.49
N HIS A 77 4.44 -4.76 0.01
CA HIS A 77 3.49 -5.48 0.87
C HIS A 77 3.29 -4.77 2.21
N ASP A 78 4.38 -4.34 2.84
CA ASP A 78 4.34 -3.57 4.08
C ASP A 78 3.65 -2.21 3.88
N LEU A 79 3.99 -1.51 2.79
CA LEU A 79 3.35 -0.24 2.42
C LEU A 79 1.85 -0.39 2.22
N ARG A 80 1.38 -1.47 1.59
CA ARG A 80 -0.04 -1.77 1.43
C ARG A 80 -0.74 -1.86 2.80
N GLY A 81 -0.16 -2.62 3.73
CA GLY A 81 -0.72 -2.80 5.08
C GLY A 81 -0.73 -1.51 5.91
N LEU A 82 0.40 -0.78 5.91
CA LEU A 82 0.56 0.48 6.64
C LEU A 82 -0.37 1.57 6.09
N CYS A 83 -0.42 1.74 4.77
CA CYS A 83 -1.29 2.73 4.12
C CYS A 83 -2.77 2.41 4.36
N GLY A 84 -3.16 1.13 4.29
CA GLY A 84 -4.52 0.69 4.60
C GLY A 84 -4.92 1.03 6.04
N THR A 85 -4.02 0.78 7.00
CA THR A 85 -4.22 1.12 8.41
C THR A 85 -4.37 2.62 8.64
N CYS A 86 -3.60 3.44 7.92
CA CYS A 86 -3.62 4.90 8.02
C CYS A 86 -4.72 5.57 7.17
N GLY A 87 -5.54 4.81 6.43
CA GLY A 87 -6.60 5.35 5.58
C GLY A 87 -6.11 6.03 4.30
N LYS A 88 -4.87 5.80 3.89
CA LYS A 88 -4.29 6.31 2.63
C LYS A 88 -4.65 5.35 1.49
N THR A 89 -5.92 5.37 1.08
CA THR A 89 -6.50 4.38 0.14
C THR A 89 -5.83 4.33 -1.22
N VAL A 90 -5.49 5.49 -1.80
CA VAL A 90 -4.81 5.55 -3.10
C VAL A 90 -3.41 4.94 -3.01
N LEU A 91 -2.60 5.30 -2.01
CA LEU A 91 -1.28 4.70 -1.81
C LEU A 91 -1.39 3.19 -1.59
N ALA A 92 -2.33 2.75 -0.75
CA ALA A 92 -2.55 1.33 -0.49
C ALA A 92 -2.91 0.57 -1.78
N GLY A 93 -3.75 1.14 -2.64
CA GLY A 93 -4.13 0.55 -3.91
C GLY A 93 -2.99 0.50 -4.93
N VAL A 94 -2.14 1.52 -5.01
CA VAL A 94 -0.96 1.47 -5.89
C VAL A 94 0.07 0.45 -5.37
N ALA A 95 0.27 0.36 -4.06
CA ALA A 95 1.14 -0.65 -3.44
C ALA A 95 0.62 -2.07 -3.71
N ASP A 96 -0.69 -2.29 -3.60
CA ASP A 96 -1.34 -3.55 -3.93
C ASP A 96 -1.19 -3.92 -5.42
N ALA A 97 -1.32 -2.94 -6.31
CA ALA A 97 -1.11 -3.15 -7.75
C ALA A 97 0.33 -3.58 -8.06
N LEU A 98 1.34 -3.04 -7.35
CA LEU A 98 2.73 -3.48 -7.48
C LEU A 98 2.94 -4.90 -6.95
N CYS A 99 2.41 -5.21 -5.77
CA CYS A 99 2.49 -6.56 -5.20
C CYS A 99 1.89 -7.59 -6.16
N SER A 100 0.68 -7.33 -6.62
CA SER A 100 -0.06 -8.24 -7.51
C SER A 100 0.64 -8.40 -8.86
N TYR A 101 1.26 -7.33 -9.38
CA TYR A 101 2.08 -7.43 -10.58
C TYR A 101 3.24 -8.42 -10.41
N ILE A 102 4.03 -8.27 -9.35
CA ILE A 102 5.17 -9.13 -9.08
C ILE A 102 4.72 -10.58 -8.85
N GLU A 103 3.65 -10.79 -8.10
CA GLU A 103 3.08 -12.12 -7.85
C GLU A 103 2.60 -12.80 -9.14
N ASP A 104 1.80 -12.11 -9.96
CA ASP A 104 1.24 -12.69 -11.18
C ASP A 104 2.32 -13.03 -12.21
N VAL A 105 3.33 -12.17 -12.36
CA VAL A 105 4.46 -12.41 -13.26
C VAL A 105 5.28 -13.61 -12.78
N ARG A 106 5.53 -13.73 -11.46
CA ARG A 106 6.20 -14.90 -10.88
C ARG A 106 5.38 -16.18 -11.07
N ALA A 107 4.07 -16.12 -10.85
CA ALA A 107 3.17 -17.24 -11.05
C ALA A 107 3.14 -17.69 -12.52
N ALA A 108 3.33 -16.77 -13.46
CA ALA A 108 3.47 -17.05 -14.89
C ALA A 108 4.87 -17.58 -15.28
N GLY A 109 5.82 -17.69 -14.34
CA GLY A 109 7.19 -18.14 -14.61
C GLY A 109 8.04 -17.10 -15.35
N LEU A 110 7.68 -15.82 -15.25
CA LEU A 110 8.33 -14.70 -15.93
C LEU A 110 9.10 -13.84 -14.93
N THR A 111 9.99 -12.99 -15.45
CA THR A 111 10.71 -11.98 -14.65
C THR A 111 9.99 -10.62 -14.76
N PRO A 112 9.71 -9.93 -13.64
CA PRO A 112 9.13 -8.59 -13.67
C PRO A 112 9.99 -7.61 -14.47
N ARG A 113 9.36 -6.91 -15.41
CA ARG A 113 10.05 -5.94 -16.26
C ARG A 113 10.35 -4.68 -15.49
N ALA A 114 11.60 -4.22 -15.62
CA ALA A 114 12.08 -3.12 -14.80
C ALA A 114 11.29 -1.82 -14.98
N ASN A 115 10.86 -1.52 -16.21
CA ASN A 115 10.09 -0.33 -16.52
C ASN A 115 8.68 -0.31 -15.90
N ILE A 116 8.06 -1.46 -15.68
CA ILE A 116 6.73 -1.55 -15.07
C ILE A 116 6.87 -1.41 -13.55
N VAL A 117 7.83 -2.11 -12.94
CA VAL A 117 8.18 -1.90 -11.53
C VAL A 117 8.48 -0.42 -11.25
N TRP A 118 9.26 0.23 -12.11
CA TRP A 118 9.56 1.67 -12.03
C TRP A 118 8.30 2.53 -12.13
N LEU A 119 7.37 2.21 -13.04
CA LEU A 119 6.12 2.95 -13.18
C LEU A 119 5.24 2.84 -11.92
N HIS A 120 5.17 1.67 -11.31
CA HIS A 120 4.46 1.48 -10.04
C HIS A 120 5.13 2.25 -8.89
N ALA A 121 6.45 2.17 -8.75
CA ALA A 121 7.18 2.87 -7.68
C ALA A 121 7.13 4.39 -7.84
N SER A 122 7.25 4.92 -9.06
CA SER A 122 7.08 6.35 -9.33
C SER A 122 5.65 6.81 -9.03
N SER A 123 4.65 5.99 -9.33
CA SER A 123 3.24 6.25 -9.00
C SER A 123 3.03 6.31 -7.48
N LEU A 124 3.64 5.40 -6.72
CA LEU A 124 3.63 5.42 -5.25
C LEU A 124 4.25 6.70 -4.69
N ARG A 125 5.44 7.07 -5.19
CA ARG A 125 6.14 8.28 -4.77
C ARG A 125 5.34 9.54 -5.07
N ARG A 126 4.69 9.61 -6.22
CA ARG A 126 3.86 10.75 -6.57
C ARG A 126 2.60 10.81 -5.71
N ALA A 127 1.96 9.67 -5.45
CA ALA A 127 0.80 9.59 -4.57
C ALA A 127 1.15 9.96 -3.11
N SER A 128 2.36 9.65 -2.63
CA SER A 128 2.78 10.01 -1.26
C SER A 128 3.06 11.51 -1.06
N GLN A 129 3.36 12.23 -2.14
CA GLN A 129 3.65 13.67 -2.14
C GLN A 129 2.39 14.54 -2.31
N ASP A 130 1.34 14.00 -2.90
CA ASP A 130 0.11 14.74 -3.19
C ASP A 130 -1.01 14.38 -2.19
N ASP A 131 -1.06 15.12 -1.08
CA ASP A 131 -2.15 15.00 -0.11
C ASP A 131 -3.53 15.47 -0.67
N GLY A 132 -3.56 16.07 -1.87
CA GLY A 132 -4.75 16.64 -2.51
C GLY A 132 -5.23 15.91 -3.77
N ALA A 133 -4.57 14.83 -4.19
CA ALA A 133 -4.98 14.05 -5.36
C ALA A 133 -6.43 13.56 -5.19
N SER A 134 -7.31 13.89 -6.14
CA SER A 134 -8.70 13.43 -6.06
C SER A 134 -8.74 11.90 -6.09
N SER A 135 -9.65 11.32 -5.30
CA SER A 135 -9.85 9.86 -5.26
C SER A 135 -10.14 9.28 -6.66
N ALA A 136 -10.74 10.07 -7.55
CA ALA A 136 -11.02 9.67 -8.92
C ALA A 136 -9.75 9.53 -9.77
N LEU A 137 -8.80 10.48 -9.68
CA LEU A 137 -7.52 10.38 -10.39
C LEU A 137 -6.67 9.23 -9.83
N GLY A 138 -6.66 9.05 -8.51
CA GLY A 138 -6.01 7.91 -7.87
C GLY A 138 -6.58 6.56 -8.32
N GLN A 139 -7.92 6.47 -8.43
CA GLN A 139 -8.60 5.27 -8.91
C GLN A 139 -8.26 4.98 -10.38
N TYR A 140 -8.30 6.00 -11.25
CA TYR A 140 -7.91 5.85 -12.65
C TYR A 140 -6.46 5.39 -12.82
N LEU A 141 -5.54 5.88 -11.98
CA LEU A 141 -4.15 5.43 -11.95
C LEU A 141 -4.05 3.94 -11.61
N ILE A 142 -4.73 3.49 -10.54
CA ILE A 142 -4.75 2.08 -10.14
C ILE A 142 -5.30 1.20 -11.27
N GLU A 143 -6.41 1.60 -11.89
CA GLU A 143 -7.01 0.88 -13.02
C GLU A 143 -6.05 0.79 -14.22
N SER A 144 -5.34 1.88 -14.51
CA SER A 144 -4.37 1.93 -15.60
C SER A 144 -3.18 1.00 -15.35
N LEU A 145 -2.68 0.92 -14.11
CA LEU A 145 -1.62 -0.01 -13.71
C LEU A 145 -2.09 -1.46 -13.80
N CYS A 146 -3.30 -1.76 -13.34
CA CYS A 146 -3.92 -3.08 -13.46
C CYS A 146 -4.11 -3.50 -14.93
N ALA A 147 -4.53 -2.58 -15.80
CA ALA A 147 -4.66 -2.81 -17.23
C ALA A 147 -3.30 -3.06 -17.91
N LEU A 148 -2.26 -2.35 -17.48
CA LEU A 148 -0.89 -2.54 -17.98
C LEU A 148 -0.36 -3.93 -17.63
N ARG A 149 -0.49 -4.35 -16.35
CA ARG A 149 -0.18 -5.72 -15.90
C ARG A 149 -0.91 -6.75 -16.76
N LYS A 150 -2.22 -6.60 -16.94
CA LYS A 150 -3.02 -7.51 -17.76
C LYS A 150 -2.48 -7.61 -19.19
N LYS A 151 -2.20 -6.46 -19.82
CA LYS A 151 -1.66 -6.41 -21.18
C LYS A 151 -0.31 -7.13 -21.30
N GLU A 152 0.55 -7.02 -20.29
CA GLU A 152 1.83 -7.71 -20.28
C GLU A 152 1.68 -9.23 -20.16
N LEU A 153 0.86 -9.69 -19.21
CA LEU A 153 0.59 -11.12 -19.03
C LEU A 153 -0.09 -11.72 -20.27
N ASP A 154 -1.05 -11.01 -20.86
CA ASP A 154 -1.71 -11.41 -22.11
C ASP A 154 -0.72 -11.47 -23.29
N ALA A 155 0.27 -10.58 -23.34
CA ALA A 155 1.31 -10.59 -24.37
C ALA A 155 2.32 -11.73 -24.18
N ALA A 156 2.54 -12.16 -22.94
CA ALA A 156 3.47 -13.24 -22.62
C ALA A 156 2.88 -14.65 -22.85
N CYS A 157 1.56 -14.84 -22.71
CA CYS A 157 0.84 -16.05 -23.18
C CYS A 157 -0.19 -15.63 -24.26
N PRO A 158 0.26 -15.36 -25.51
CA PRO A 158 -0.67 -15.04 -26.59
C PRO A 158 -1.64 -16.22 -26.77
N LYS A 159 -2.91 -15.97 -27.10
CA LYS A 159 -4.02 -16.95 -27.15
C LYS A 159 -3.80 -18.23 -28.00
N ASN A 160 -2.63 -18.39 -28.63
CA ASN A 160 -2.16 -19.59 -29.35
C ASN A 160 -1.02 -20.33 -28.62
N CYS A 161 -0.64 -19.90 -27.42
CA CYS A 161 0.36 -20.56 -26.62
C CYS A 161 -0.35 -21.66 -25.83
N SER A 162 0.06 -22.91 -26.02
CA SER A 162 -0.45 -24.09 -25.32
C SER A 162 -0.03 -24.12 -23.85
N CYS A 163 0.04 -22.97 -23.18
CA CYS A 163 0.27 -22.86 -21.75
C CYS A 163 -0.97 -23.41 -21.03
N ASP A 164 -0.99 -24.72 -20.77
CA ASP A 164 -1.77 -25.37 -19.71
C ASP A 164 -1.28 -24.85 -18.33
N LEU A 165 -1.28 -23.55 -18.12
CA LEU A 165 -1.09 -22.96 -16.79
C LEU A 165 -2.42 -23.12 -16.05
N MET A 166 -2.51 -24.27 -15.37
CA MET A 166 -3.44 -24.66 -14.32
C MET A 166 -4.64 -25.54 -14.73
N THR A 167 -4.35 -26.78 -15.13
CA THR A 167 -5.00 -27.93 -14.48
C THR A 167 -4.01 -28.58 -13.49
N LYS A 168 -4.02 -28.10 -12.24
CA LYS A 168 -3.92 -28.87 -10.99
C LYS A 168 -3.71 -27.95 -9.79
#